data_AF-A0A8J2JY32-F1
#
_entry.id   AF-A0A8J2JY32-F1
#
_cell.length_a   1.000
_cell.length_b   1.000
_cell.length_c   1.000
_cell.angle_alpha   90.00
_cell.angle_beta   90.00
_cell.angle_gamma   90.00
#
_symmetry.space_group_name_H-M   'P 1'
#
loop_
_entity.id
_entity.type
_entity.pdbx_description
1 polymer ?
#
loop_
_entity_poly.entity_id
_entity_poly.type
_entity_poly.pdbx_seq_one_letter_code
_entity_poly.pdbx_strand_id
1 'polypeptide(L)'
;MESEKSNVIHLLGGSFVLDFHSHSQELKKMQRESTREEKNFNETVTKGVEKSSTVKNCETYVPRNAEEQTFLRRSDDHEAMDFVVIGVTLFSIVSYIGHLVSDVVTAGILFHRGQFLWAGLSLGFTILPIIAINAASLIWYFQNSLNRDSPAVFGWRLRIFSHCILLGMVCRNVDILINGFRANKELKKPPSFLRGHYFLLYREQRRVTAFLTLIQCFLQDAPQFSLQVYIWTVQNRTSIRFFLKNFHYMQYVSIAFSLVSLCYSVVSYHQTLRYTQRHVLPMNFSACIAQFTWRLGTTGSRLLVIMFSLTAYPYATMIIIAFHWALMIIWLMTQQIIKHPLKLMSNEQEQISLIGLSFCQLGKASLCILISFSDRLP
;
A
#
# COMPACT_ATOMS: atom_id res chain seq x y z
N MET A 1 4.08 13.07 -49.15
CA MET A 1 4.41 13.11 -47.71
C MET A 1 3.10 13.17 -46.95
N GLU A 2 2.68 11.99 -46.53
CA GLU A 2 1.39 11.58 -45.95
C GLU A 2 1.29 12.10 -44.51
N SER A 3 0.18 12.74 -44.15
CA SER A 3 -0.10 13.18 -42.78
C SER A 3 -1.17 12.26 -42.21
N GLU A 4 -0.72 11.32 -41.39
CA GLU A 4 -1.53 10.41 -40.57
C GLU A 4 -2.42 11.22 -39.62
N LYS A 5 -3.74 11.05 -39.69
CA LYS A 5 -4.69 11.54 -38.67
C LYS A 5 -5.07 10.34 -37.79
N SER A 6 -4.58 10.30 -36.56
CA SER A 6 -5.11 9.40 -35.53
C SER A 6 -6.28 10.09 -34.82
N ASN A 7 -7.49 9.52 -34.93
CA ASN A 7 -8.59 9.89 -34.05
C ASN A 7 -8.45 9.14 -32.73
N VAL A 8 -8.35 9.87 -31.63
CA VAL A 8 -8.29 9.33 -30.27
C VAL A 8 -9.72 9.15 -29.77
N ILE A 9 -10.17 7.91 -29.60
CA ILE A 9 -11.33 7.60 -28.76
C ILE A 9 -10.81 7.25 -27.37
N HIS A 10 -11.17 8.06 -26.38
CA HIS A 10 -10.86 7.82 -24.98
C HIS A 10 -11.80 6.77 -24.40
N LEU A 11 -11.29 5.57 -24.11
CA LEU A 11 -11.84 4.66 -23.10
C LEU A 11 -10.68 3.88 -22.45
N LEU A 12 -10.50 4.12 -21.15
CA LEU A 12 -9.76 3.32 -20.16
C LEU A 12 -8.49 2.58 -20.64
N GLY A 13 -7.34 3.25 -20.49
CA GLY A 13 -6.10 2.66 -19.99
C GLY A 13 -5.39 1.62 -20.87
N GLY A 14 -4.76 2.08 -21.97
CA GLY A 14 -3.68 1.36 -22.66
C GLY A 14 -3.78 1.43 -24.18
N SER A 15 -2.84 2.11 -24.85
CA SER A 15 -2.82 2.22 -26.32
C SER A 15 -2.05 1.06 -26.95
N PHE A 16 -2.73 0.31 -27.82
CA PHE A 16 -2.14 -0.60 -28.81
C PHE A 16 -2.52 -0.07 -30.20
N VAL A 17 -1.57 -0.04 -31.14
CA VAL A 17 -1.78 0.43 -32.52
C VAL A 17 -1.91 -0.78 -33.43
N LEU A 18 -3.00 -0.85 -34.21
CA LEU A 18 -3.20 -1.81 -35.28
C LEU A 18 -3.77 -1.09 -36.50
N ASP A 19 -3.19 -1.39 -37.67
CA ASP A 19 -3.28 -0.60 -38.90
C ASP A 19 -4.19 -1.30 -39.92
N PHE A 20 -5.15 -0.60 -40.54
CA PHE A 20 -5.91 -1.11 -41.70
C PHE A 20 -6.32 0.01 -42.67
N HIS A 21 -6.27 -0.34 -43.96
CA HIS A 21 -6.28 0.51 -45.14
C HIS A 21 -7.66 0.59 -45.82
N SER A 22 -8.18 1.77 -46.18
CA SER A 22 -9.17 1.94 -47.29
C SER A 22 -9.55 3.40 -47.65
N HIS A 23 -9.43 3.70 -48.96
CA HIS A 23 -10.14 4.61 -49.89
C HIS A 23 -10.34 6.13 -49.66
N SER A 24 -10.09 6.90 -50.74
CA SER A 24 -9.43 8.22 -50.74
C SER A 24 -10.25 9.45 -51.19
N GLN A 25 -11.59 9.40 -51.23
CA GLN A 25 -12.38 10.53 -51.78
C GLN A 25 -13.29 11.29 -50.80
N GLU A 26 -13.67 10.70 -49.66
CA GLU A 26 -14.44 11.38 -48.60
C GLU A 26 -13.56 12.25 -47.66
N LEU A 27 -12.25 11.94 -47.59
CA LEU A 27 -11.27 12.57 -46.70
C LEU A 27 -11.03 14.06 -46.98
N LYS A 28 -11.12 14.50 -48.24
CA LYS A 28 -10.82 15.91 -48.63
C LYS A 28 -11.94 16.89 -48.24
N LYS A 29 -13.18 16.43 -48.11
CA LYS A 29 -14.30 17.25 -47.62
C LYS A 29 -14.24 17.38 -46.10
N MET A 30 -14.01 16.28 -45.40
CA MET A 30 -13.84 16.29 -43.93
C MET A 30 -12.57 17.03 -43.48
N GLN A 31 -11.48 17.03 -44.26
CA GLN A 31 -10.28 17.81 -43.92
C GLN A 31 -10.51 19.32 -43.92
N ARG A 32 -11.37 19.85 -44.82
CA ARG A 32 -11.65 21.29 -44.93
C ARG A 32 -12.60 21.80 -43.83
N GLU A 33 -13.53 20.97 -43.37
CA GLU A 33 -14.38 21.29 -42.23
C GLU A 33 -13.59 21.19 -40.91
N SER A 34 -12.76 20.17 -40.77
CA SER A 34 -11.85 20.00 -39.62
C SER A 34 -10.83 21.15 -39.49
N THR A 35 -10.26 21.69 -40.58
CA THR A 35 -9.34 22.85 -40.48
C THR A 35 -10.04 24.16 -40.14
N ARG A 36 -11.34 24.27 -40.45
CA ARG A 36 -12.15 25.46 -40.13
C ARG A 36 -12.58 25.44 -38.66
N GLU A 37 -12.92 24.27 -38.13
CA GLU A 37 -13.18 24.08 -36.70
C GLU A 37 -11.89 24.16 -35.87
N GLU A 38 -10.76 23.66 -36.36
CA GLU A 38 -9.46 23.79 -35.68
C GLU A 38 -8.96 25.25 -35.62
N LYS A 39 -9.23 26.07 -36.65
CA LYS A 39 -8.97 27.52 -36.60
C LYS A 39 -9.87 28.24 -35.59
N ASN A 40 -11.16 27.94 -35.57
CA ASN A 40 -12.08 28.53 -34.59
C ASN A 40 -11.76 28.06 -33.16
N PHE A 41 -11.37 26.79 -32.98
CA PHE A 41 -10.95 26.25 -31.70
C PHE A 41 -9.62 26.88 -31.25
N ASN A 42 -8.64 27.04 -32.14
CA ASN A 42 -7.37 27.69 -31.82
C ASN A 42 -7.52 29.19 -31.55
N GLU A 43 -8.45 29.91 -32.19
CA GLU A 43 -8.79 31.30 -31.82
C GLU A 43 -9.51 31.39 -30.46
N THR A 44 -10.36 30.41 -30.14
CA THR A 44 -11.06 30.36 -28.84
C THR A 44 -10.10 29.95 -27.72
N VAL A 45 -9.15 29.04 -28.01
CA VAL A 45 -8.09 28.60 -27.11
C VAL A 45 -7.04 29.70 -26.94
N THR A 46 -6.62 30.42 -27.98
CA THR A 46 -5.67 31.55 -27.81
C THR A 46 -6.29 32.72 -27.04
N LYS A 47 -7.56 33.06 -27.28
CA LYS A 47 -8.30 34.04 -26.45
C LYS A 47 -8.54 33.54 -25.01
N GLY A 48 -8.65 32.22 -24.82
CA GLY A 48 -8.71 31.60 -23.49
C GLY A 48 -7.36 31.52 -22.77
N VAL A 49 -6.27 31.33 -23.52
CA VAL A 49 -4.88 31.25 -23.03
C VAL A 49 -4.37 32.64 -22.69
N GLU A 50 -4.73 33.69 -23.44
CA GLU A 50 -4.35 35.08 -23.13
C GLU A 50 -5.05 35.60 -21.87
N LYS A 51 -6.26 35.10 -21.56
CA LYS A 51 -6.93 35.26 -20.26
C LYS A 51 -6.38 34.36 -19.15
N SER A 52 -5.59 33.34 -19.48
CA SER A 52 -5.00 32.37 -18.54
C SER A 52 -3.48 32.54 -18.35
N SER A 53 -2.83 33.47 -19.06
CA SER A 53 -1.41 33.80 -18.94
C SER A 53 -1.11 34.92 -17.93
N THR A 54 -2.10 35.40 -17.17
CA THR A 54 -1.81 35.87 -15.82
C THR A 54 -1.55 34.63 -14.97
N VAL A 55 -0.29 34.44 -14.59
CA VAL A 55 0.19 33.41 -13.67
C VAL A 55 -0.90 33.08 -12.65
N LYS A 56 -1.55 31.91 -12.84
CA LYS A 56 -2.33 31.28 -11.79
C LYS A 56 -1.38 31.14 -10.61
N ASN A 57 -1.54 32.01 -9.62
CA ASN A 57 -1.17 31.66 -8.26
C ASN A 57 -1.72 30.25 -8.06
N CYS A 58 -0.87 29.27 -7.73
CA CYS A 58 -1.36 28.12 -6.99
C CYS A 58 -2.14 28.74 -5.85
N GLU A 59 -3.48 28.64 -5.90
CA GLU A 59 -4.33 29.15 -4.84
C GLU A 59 -3.85 28.44 -3.59
N THR A 60 -3.05 29.19 -2.83
CA THR A 60 -2.53 28.77 -1.56
C THR A 60 -3.77 28.49 -0.74
N TYR A 61 -3.86 27.33 -0.10
CA TYR A 61 -4.92 27.08 0.85
C TYR A 61 -4.78 28.09 1.99
N VAL A 62 -5.47 29.22 1.83
CA VAL A 62 -5.61 30.25 2.86
C VAL A 62 -6.76 29.76 3.73
N PRO A 63 -6.49 29.36 4.98
CA PRO A 63 -7.54 28.89 5.87
C PRO A 63 -8.63 29.96 5.98
N ARG A 64 -9.87 29.52 5.82
CA ARG A 64 -11.03 30.37 5.49
C ARG A 64 -11.42 31.29 6.65
N ASN A 65 -11.03 30.93 7.87
CA ASN A 65 -11.28 31.66 9.10
C ASN A 65 -10.22 31.34 10.18
N ALA A 66 -10.22 32.12 11.27
CA ALA A 66 -9.30 31.94 12.40
C ALA A 66 -9.49 30.60 13.13
N GLU A 67 -10.68 30.00 13.04
CA GLU A 67 -10.98 28.68 13.63
C GLU A 67 -10.35 27.53 12.83
N GLU A 68 -10.34 27.61 11.50
CA GLU A 68 -9.64 26.63 10.65
C GLU A 68 -8.12 26.75 10.84
N GLN A 69 -7.59 27.96 11.04
CA GLN A 69 -6.17 28.16 11.40
C GLN A 69 -5.79 27.50 12.73
N THR A 70 -6.60 27.67 13.78
CA THR A 70 -6.32 27.08 15.09
C THR A 70 -6.48 25.56 15.07
N PHE A 71 -7.46 25.04 14.33
CA PHE A 71 -7.61 23.61 14.09
C PHE A 71 -6.40 23.00 13.39
N LEU A 72 -5.96 23.61 12.28
CA LEU A 72 -4.78 23.14 11.53
C LEU A 72 -3.53 23.20 12.40
N ARG A 73 -3.33 24.28 13.14
CA ARG A 73 -2.20 24.42 14.06
C ARG A 73 -2.19 23.33 15.14
N ARG A 74 -3.35 23.04 15.73
CA ARG A 74 -3.49 21.96 16.72
C ARG A 74 -3.28 20.58 16.10
N SER A 75 -3.76 20.37 14.87
CA SER A 75 -3.51 19.15 14.11
C SER A 75 -2.02 18.97 13.82
N ASP A 76 -1.33 20.04 13.44
CA ASP A 76 0.10 20.02 13.16
C ASP A 76 0.91 19.60 14.40
N ASP A 77 0.58 20.18 15.55
CA ASP A 77 1.27 19.91 16.81
C ASP A 77 1.08 18.45 17.28
N HIS A 78 -0.09 17.85 17.02
CA HIS A 78 -0.38 16.45 17.35
C HIS A 78 0.19 15.43 16.35
N GLU A 79 0.44 15.84 15.11
CA GLU A 79 1.01 14.99 14.06
C GLU A 79 2.52 15.23 13.87
N ALA A 80 3.09 16.19 14.59
CA ALA A 80 4.52 16.50 14.61
C ALA A 80 5.39 15.26 14.85
N MET A 81 6.62 15.31 14.35
CA MET A 81 7.57 14.20 14.48
C MET A 81 8.05 14.06 15.92
N ASP A 82 7.35 13.29 16.73
CA ASP A 82 7.69 13.03 18.13
C ASP A 82 8.52 11.74 18.30
N PHE A 83 8.98 11.46 19.52
CA PHE A 83 9.78 10.26 19.82
C PHE A 83 9.03 8.96 19.50
N VAL A 84 7.70 8.95 19.62
CA VAL A 84 6.87 7.78 19.31
C VAL A 84 6.91 7.51 17.82
N VAL A 85 6.66 8.52 16.98
CA VAL A 85 6.69 8.38 15.52
C VAL A 85 8.09 8.01 15.03
N ILE A 86 9.16 8.56 15.63
CA ILE A 86 10.54 8.16 15.33
C ILE A 86 10.73 6.68 15.64
N GLY A 87 10.38 6.23 16.85
CA GLY A 87 10.53 4.83 17.25
C GLY A 87 9.74 3.86 16.35
N VAL A 88 8.50 4.22 16.02
CA VAL A 88 7.61 3.52 15.09
C VAL A 88 8.23 3.42 13.69
N THR A 89 8.77 4.53 13.15
CA THR A 89 9.41 4.54 11.82
C THR A 89 10.68 3.69 11.79
N LEU A 90 11.49 3.75 12.85
CA LEU A 90 12.68 2.89 12.98
C LEU A 90 12.29 1.41 13.10
N PHE A 91 11.25 1.10 13.88
CA PHE A 91 10.71 -0.25 13.98
C PHE A 91 10.24 -0.77 12.62
N SER A 92 9.61 0.07 11.78
CA SER A 92 9.24 -0.31 10.40
C SER A 92 10.47 -0.66 9.56
N ILE A 93 11.56 0.12 9.64
CA ILE A 93 12.80 -0.15 8.87
C ILE A 93 13.42 -1.47 9.32
N VAL A 94 13.58 -1.67 10.64
CA VAL A 94 14.15 -2.89 11.21
C VAL A 94 13.27 -4.09 10.86
N SER A 95 11.93 -3.93 10.89
CA SER A 95 11.00 -5.01 10.56
C SER A 95 11.04 -5.39 9.09
N TYR A 96 11.13 -4.41 8.20
CA TYR A 96 11.29 -4.66 6.77
C TYR A 96 12.52 -5.52 6.46
N ILE A 97 13.67 -5.14 7.03
CA ILE A 97 14.93 -5.88 6.85
C ILE A 97 14.85 -7.25 7.54
N GLY A 98 14.28 -7.30 8.75
CA GLY A 98 14.10 -8.53 9.52
C GLY A 98 13.29 -9.58 8.77
N HIS A 99 12.17 -9.20 8.15
CA HIS A 99 11.36 -10.10 7.33
C HIS A 99 12.13 -10.59 6.11
N LEU A 100 12.76 -9.69 5.35
CA LEU A 100 13.54 -10.07 4.18
C LEU A 100 14.62 -11.10 4.52
N VAL A 101 15.38 -10.87 5.61
CA VAL A 101 16.43 -11.79 6.04
C VAL A 101 15.85 -13.10 6.56
N SER A 102 14.85 -13.04 7.44
CA SER A 102 14.23 -14.23 8.05
C SER A 102 13.63 -15.15 6.99
N ASP A 103 12.94 -14.59 6.00
CA ASP A 103 12.24 -15.35 4.97
C ASP A 103 13.21 -16.01 3.99
N VAL A 104 14.28 -15.30 3.60
CA VAL A 104 15.35 -15.85 2.74
C VAL A 104 16.12 -16.95 3.45
N VAL A 105 16.45 -16.77 4.74
CA VAL A 105 17.12 -17.80 5.55
C VAL A 105 16.24 -19.03 5.69
N THR A 106 14.95 -18.84 5.98
CA THR A 106 13.99 -19.94 6.10
C THR A 106 13.86 -20.72 4.79
N ALA A 107 13.74 -20.01 3.65
CA ALA A 107 13.68 -20.63 2.34
C ALA A 107 14.97 -21.40 1.99
N GLY A 108 16.15 -20.84 2.29
CA GLY A 108 17.43 -21.49 2.07
C GLY A 108 17.59 -22.78 2.89
N ILE A 109 17.14 -22.76 4.15
CA ILE A 109 17.14 -23.95 5.02
C ILE A 109 16.21 -25.03 4.47
N LEU A 110 15.01 -24.67 4.00
CA LEU A 110 14.07 -25.61 3.38
C LEU A 110 14.63 -26.19 2.07
N PHE A 111 15.31 -25.37 1.27
CA PHE A 111 15.94 -25.78 0.02
C PHE A 111 17.04 -26.81 0.25
N HIS A 112 17.95 -26.55 1.20
CA HIS A 112 19.03 -27.49 1.54
C HIS A 112 18.52 -28.84 2.08
N ARG A 113 17.29 -28.89 2.59
CA ARG A 113 16.67 -30.12 3.07
C ARG A 113 15.84 -30.86 2.02
N GLY A 114 15.90 -30.45 0.76
CA GLY A 114 15.16 -31.07 -0.35
C GLY A 114 13.66 -30.75 -0.35
N GLN A 115 13.21 -29.84 0.51
CA GLN A 115 11.81 -29.40 0.58
C GLN A 115 11.56 -28.23 -0.39
N PHE A 116 11.77 -28.49 -1.68
CA PHE A 116 11.75 -27.46 -2.73
C PHE A 116 10.42 -26.73 -2.85
N LEU A 117 9.29 -27.42 -2.64
CA LEU A 117 7.96 -26.81 -2.71
C LEU A 117 7.76 -25.78 -1.58
N TRP A 118 8.08 -26.14 -0.34
CA TRP A 118 7.97 -25.24 0.81
C TRP A 118 8.95 -24.07 0.73
N ALA A 119 10.17 -24.32 0.24
CA ALA A 119 11.15 -23.28 -0.03
C ALA A 119 10.66 -22.29 -1.10
N GLY A 120 10.13 -22.82 -2.21
CA GLY A 120 9.59 -22.01 -3.32
C GLY A 120 8.38 -21.17 -2.91
N LEU A 121 7.48 -21.72 -2.09
CA LEU A 121 6.33 -20.98 -1.56
C LEU A 121 6.76 -19.85 -0.61
N SER A 122 7.71 -20.11 0.30
CA SER A 122 8.29 -19.09 1.18
C SER A 122 8.94 -17.95 0.39
N LEU A 123 9.75 -18.29 -0.62
CA LEU A 123 10.36 -17.31 -1.52
C LEU A 123 9.32 -16.53 -2.32
N GLY A 124 8.27 -17.20 -2.83
CA GLY A 124 7.20 -16.59 -3.59
C GLY A 124 6.40 -15.57 -2.78
N PHE A 125 6.00 -15.92 -1.56
CA PHE A 125 5.32 -15.00 -0.64
C PHE A 125 6.21 -13.86 -0.16
N THR A 126 7.54 -13.96 -0.31
CA THR A 126 8.47 -12.88 0.03
C THR A 126 8.70 -11.96 -1.16
N ILE A 127 9.11 -12.51 -2.30
CA ILE A 127 9.57 -11.74 -3.46
C ILE A 127 8.40 -11.06 -4.18
N LEU A 128 7.28 -11.76 -4.42
CA LEU A 128 6.17 -11.20 -5.20
C LEU A 128 5.58 -9.95 -4.54
N PRO A 129 5.26 -9.94 -3.23
CA PRO A 129 4.77 -8.75 -2.57
C PRO A 129 5.80 -7.62 -2.52
N ILE A 130 7.07 -7.95 -2.27
CA ILE A 130 8.14 -6.96 -2.22
C ILE A 130 8.29 -6.26 -3.57
N ILE A 131 8.22 -6.98 -4.69
CA ILE A 131 8.23 -6.38 -6.03
C ILE A 131 7.01 -5.49 -6.22
N ALA A 132 5.81 -5.97 -5.89
CA ALA A 132 4.58 -5.20 -6.05
C ALA A 132 4.60 -3.89 -5.24
N ILE A 133 5.08 -3.93 -4.00
CA ILE A 133 5.19 -2.77 -3.12
C ILE A 133 6.27 -1.79 -3.58
N ASN A 134 7.42 -2.29 -4.06
CA ASN A 134 8.45 -1.42 -4.63
C ASN A 134 7.95 -0.74 -5.92
N ALA A 135 7.24 -1.47 -6.79
CA ALA A 135 6.63 -0.90 -7.99
C ALA A 135 5.59 0.17 -7.64
N ALA A 136 4.66 -0.13 -6.73
CA ALA A 136 3.66 0.83 -6.27
C ALA A 136 4.31 2.08 -5.62
N SER A 137 5.32 1.89 -4.77
CA SER A 137 6.07 2.99 -4.16
C SER A 137 6.72 3.90 -5.22
N LEU A 138 7.30 3.30 -6.27
CA LEU A 138 7.95 4.06 -7.34
C LEU A 138 6.94 4.85 -8.18
N ILE A 139 5.77 4.26 -8.50
CA ILE A 139 4.68 4.94 -9.20
C ILE A 139 4.23 6.19 -8.43
N TRP A 140 4.04 6.07 -7.11
CA TRP A 140 3.70 7.22 -6.25
C TRP A 140 4.77 8.30 -6.28
N TYR A 141 6.05 7.94 -6.29
CA TYR A 141 7.12 8.94 -6.42
C TYR A 141 7.08 9.65 -7.77
N PHE A 142 6.87 8.92 -8.87
CA PHE A 142 6.77 9.53 -10.19
C PHE A 142 5.60 10.51 -10.28
N GLN A 143 4.44 10.14 -9.74
CA GLN A 143 3.27 11.01 -9.68
C GLN A 143 3.57 12.31 -8.91
N ASN A 144 4.22 12.22 -7.74
CA ASN A 144 4.61 13.40 -6.98
C ASN A 144 5.66 14.27 -7.71
N SER A 145 6.56 13.65 -8.49
CA SER A 145 7.53 14.38 -9.31
C SER A 145 6.88 15.24 -10.38
N LEU A 146 5.84 14.71 -11.02
CA LEU A 146 5.11 15.41 -12.08
C LEU A 146 4.39 16.64 -11.51
N ASN A 147 3.91 16.54 -10.27
CA ASN A 147 3.26 17.64 -9.56
C ASN A 147 4.23 18.68 -8.97
N ARG A 148 5.56 18.55 -9.22
CA ARG A 148 6.64 19.38 -8.63
C ARG A 148 6.73 19.35 -7.09
N ASP A 149 5.89 18.59 -6.42
CA ASP A 149 5.91 18.33 -4.99
C ASP A 149 6.85 17.16 -4.68
N SER A 150 8.15 17.30 -5.00
CA SER A 150 9.09 16.19 -4.79
C SER A 150 9.41 16.08 -3.30
N PRO A 151 8.92 15.04 -2.59
CA PRO A 151 9.18 14.90 -1.18
C PRO A 151 10.50 14.13 -0.96
N ALA A 152 11.35 14.13 -1.99
CA ALA A 152 12.53 13.31 -2.11
C ALA A 152 13.73 13.97 -1.44
N VAL A 153 14.35 13.26 -0.50
CA VAL A 153 15.65 13.69 0.01
C VAL A 153 16.76 13.18 -0.90
N PHE A 154 16.62 11.94 -1.37
CA PHE A 154 17.58 11.31 -2.27
C PHE A 154 17.31 11.67 -3.73
N GLY A 155 18.37 11.80 -4.52
CA GLY A 155 18.28 11.99 -5.96
C GLY A 155 17.63 10.79 -6.66
N TRP A 156 16.99 11.04 -7.81
CA TRP A 156 16.27 10.03 -8.61
C TRP A 156 17.09 8.78 -8.93
N ARG A 157 18.40 8.93 -9.18
CA ARG A 157 19.30 7.80 -9.45
C ARG A 157 19.39 6.84 -8.26
N LEU A 158 19.63 7.36 -7.06
CA LEU A 158 19.74 6.54 -5.85
C LEU A 158 18.40 5.91 -5.47
N ARG A 159 17.30 6.60 -5.73
CA ARG A 159 15.95 6.08 -5.51
C ARG A 159 15.59 4.94 -6.46
N ILE A 160 15.84 5.09 -7.75
CA ILE A 160 15.56 4.01 -8.71
C ILE A 160 16.42 2.80 -8.31
N PHE A 161 17.70 3.03 -8.03
CA PHE A 161 18.60 1.99 -7.55
C PHE A 161 18.08 1.30 -6.27
N SER A 162 17.59 2.05 -5.29
CA SER A 162 17.05 1.49 -4.05
C SER A 162 15.79 0.64 -4.28
N HIS A 163 14.94 1.00 -5.26
CA HIS A 163 13.76 0.21 -5.59
C HIS A 163 14.13 -1.04 -6.43
N CYS A 164 15.17 -0.95 -7.27
CA CYS A 164 15.70 -2.10 -8.00
C CYS A 164 16.31 -3.16 -7.07
N ILE A 165 17.01 -2.75 -6.01
CA ILE A 165 17.52 -3.67 -4.98
C ILE A 165 16.45 -4.05 -3.95
N LEU A 166 15.19 -3.70 -4.21
CA LEU A 166 14.04 -3.98 -3.35
C LEU A 166 14.10 -3.32 -1.96
N LEU A 167 14.93 -2.30 -1.74
CA LEU A 167 15.01 -1.50 -0.49
C LEU A 167 14.19 -0.20 -0.57
N GLY A 168 13.24 -0.08 -1.50
CA GLY A 168 12.45 1.13 -1.70
C GLY A 168 11.66 1.55 -0.46
N MET A 169 11.15 0.57 0.31
CA MET A 169 10.42 0.84 1.55
C MET A 169 11.31 1.45 2.64
N VAL A 170 12.58 1.03 2.71
CA VAL A 170 13.57 1.63 3.64
C VAL A 170 13.81 3.09 3.27
N CYS A 171 14.04 3.37 1.98
CA CYS A 171 14.24 4.74 1.51
C CYS A 171 13.04 5.65 1.80
N ARG A 172 11.82 5.10 1.67
CA ARG A 172 10.58 5.84 1.98
C ARG A 172 10.44 6.17 3.47
N ASN A 173 10.80 5.25 4.37
CA ASN A 173 10.82 5.53 5.81
C ASN A 173 11.91 6.54 6.19
N VAL A 174 13.06 6.54 5.49
CA VAL A 174 14.10 7.56 5.67
C VAL A 174 13.65 8.93 5.18
N ASP A 175 12.97 9.00 4.03
CA ASP A 175 12.38 10.25 3.52
C ASP A 175 11.38 10.84 4.54
N ILE A 176 10.52 9.99 5.15
CA ILE A 176 9.61 10.41 6.24
C ILE A 176 10.37 11.01 7.43
N LEU A 177 11.44 10.34 7.88
CA LEU A 177 12.21 10.78 9.04
C LEU A 177 12.82 12.17 8.81
N ILE A 178 13.44 12.37 7.65
CA ILE A 178 14.11 13.63 7.31
C ILE A 178 13.09 14.75 7.07
N ASN A 179 12.00 14.48 6.34
CA ASN A 179 10.96 15.47 6.10
C ASN A 179 10.19 15.80 7.39
N GLY A 180 10.01 14.83 8.30
CA GLY A 180 9.46 15.05 9.63
C GLY A 180 10.32 15.98 10.47
N PHE A 181 11.65 15.78 10.48
CA PHE A 181 12.57 16.71 11.17
C PHE A 181 12.56 18.12 10.55
N ARG A 182 12.47 18.23 9.22
CA ARG A 182 12.33 19.52 8.53
C ARG A 182 11.02 20.21 8.92
N ALA A 183 9.90 19.49 8.92
CA ALA A 183 8.60 20.01 9.35
C ALA A 183 8.63 20.49 10.81
N ASN A 184 9.24 19.73 11.73
CA ASN A 184 9.43 20.14 13.12
C ASN A 184 10.32 21.38 13.28
N LYS A 185 11.32 21.56 12.42
CA LYS A 185 12.15 22.77 12.42
C LYS A 185 11.34 24.00 12.01
N GLU A 186 10.47 23.86 11.01
CA GLU A 186 9.57 24.95 10.57
C GLU A 186 8.44 25.23 11.56
N LEU A 187 8.02 24.24 12.37
CA LEU A 187 7.05 24.42 13.45
C LEU A 187 7.49 25.43 14.51
N LYS A 188 8.81 25.56 14.75
CA LYS A 188 9.39 26.51 15.71
C LYS A 188 9.42 27.96 15.19
N LYS A 189 9.19 28.17 13.89
CA LYS A 189 9.19 29.48 13.25
C LYS A 189 7.77 30.06 13.18
N PRO A 190 7.63 31.38 12.97
CA PRO A 190 6.31 31.96 12.67
C PRO A 190 5.65 31.27 11.47
N PRO A 191 4.31 31.25 11.42
CA PRO A 191 3.57 30.59 10.35
C PRO A 191 4.02 31.15 8.99
N SER A 192 4.44 30.25 8.10
CA SER A 192 4.92 30.56 6.75
C SER A 192 4.37 29.55 5.76
N PHE A 193 4.32 29.92 4.49
CA PHE A 193 3.95 29.00 3.40
C PHE A 193 4.78 27.71 3.43
N LEU A 194 6.08 27.86 3.71
CA LEU A 194 7.04 26.76 3.75
C LEU A 194 6.72 25.75 4.88
N ARG A 195 6.22 26.21 6.03
CA ARG A 195 5.76 25.33 7.12
C ARG A 195 4.61 24.43 6.66
N GLY A 196 3.57 25.02 6.05
CA GLY A 196 2.42 24.27 5.57
C GLY A 196 2.80 23.24 4.49
N HIS A 197 3.69 23.63 3.57
CA HIS A 197 4.17 22.74 2.52
C HIS A 197 4.93 21.52 3.06
N TYR A 198 5.96 21.70 3.91
CA TYR A 198 6.71 20.56 4.46
C TYR A 198 5.84 19.65 5.33
N PHE A 199 4.88 20.22 6.06
CA PHE A 199 3.97 19.45 6.90
C PHE A 199 3.01 18.58 6.07
N LEU A 200 2.45 19.15 5.00
CA LEU A 200 1.60 18.42 4.06
C LEU A 200 2.36 17.24 3.42
N LEU A 201 3.58 17.49 2.92
CA LEU A 201 4.41 16.45 2.31
C LEU A 201 4.71 15.31 3.30
N TYR A 202 5.11 15.63 4.53
CA TYR A 202 5.37 14.64 5.56
C TYR A 202 4.13 13.79 5.87
N ARG A 203 2.96 14.43 5.98
CA ARG A 203 1.68 13.76 6.27
C ARG A 203 1.25 12.81 5.15
N GLU A 204 1.32 13.27 3.91
CA GLU A 204 1.00 12.46 2.73
C GLU A 204 1.95 11.26 2.61
N GLN A 205 3.24 11.48 2.78
CA GLN A 205 4.23 10.40 2.79
C GLN A 205 3.91 9.36 3.87
N ARG A 206 3.61 9.80 5.10
CA ARG A 206 3.29 8.90 6.21
C ARG A 206 2.06 8.05 5.92
N ARG A 207 0.99 8.65 5.37
CA ARG A 207 -0.24 7.93 4.97
C ARG A 207 0.02 6.87 3.92
N VAL A 208 0.64 7.25 2.81
CA VAL A 208 0.91 6.31 1.71
C VAL A 208 1.86 5.20 2.18
N THR A 209 2.84 5.52 3.02
CA THR A 209 3.75 4.49 3.57
C THR A 209 3.03 3.54 4.52
N ALA A 210 2.17 4.04 5.41
CA ALA A 210 1.37 3.19 6.28
C ALA A 210 0.45 2.26 5.46
N PHE A 211 -0.13 2.77 4.37
CA PHE A 211 -0.93 1.97 3.46
C PHE A 211 -0.11 0.91 2.70
N LEU A 212 1.05 1.26 2.15
CA LEU A 212 1.95 0.31 1.50
C LEU A 212 2.43 -0.77 2.47
N THR A 213 2.76 -0.40 3.72
CA THR A 213 3.13 -1.36 4.78
C THR A 213 2.00 -2.32 5.07
N LEU A 214 0.76 -1.81 5.13
CA LEU A 214 -0.43 -2.63 5.35
C LEU A 214 -0.59 -3.69 4.25
N ILE A 215 -0.53 -3.27 2.99
CA ILE A 215 -0.62 -4.20 1.85
C ILE A 215 0.52 -5.21 1.90
N GLN A 216 1.75 -4.77 2.18
CA GLN A 216 2.90 -5.66 2.30
C GLN A 216 2.66 -6.73 3.36
N CYS A 217 2.24 -6.34 4.57
CA CYS A 217 2.00 -7.30 5.66
C CYS A 217 0.89 -8.31 5.29
N PHE A 218 -0.13 -7.90 4.55
CA PHE A 218 -1.17 -8.83 4.12
C PHE A 218 -0.73 -9.76 2.99
N LEU A 219 0.11 -9.30 2.08
CA LEU A 219 0.60 -10.09 0.96
C LEU A 219 1.80 -10.98 1.32
N GLN A 220 2.62 -10.58 2.29
CA GLN A 220 3.84 -11.28 2.74
C GLN A 220 3.65 -11.87 4.14
N ASP A 221 3.51 -11.03 5.17
CA ASP A 221 3.55 -11.49 6.57
C ASP A 221 2.42 -12.46 6.93
N ALA A 222 1.21 -12.25 6.43
CA ALA A 222 0.07 -13.12 6.71
C ALA A 222 0.20 -14.54 6.09
N PRO A 223 0.49 -14.70 4.79
CA PRO A 223 0.73 -16.04 4.23
C PRO A 223 2.01 -16.67 4.79
N GLN A 224 3.06 -15.89 5.06
CA GLN A 224 4.30 -16.39 5.64
C GLN A 224 4.11 -16.87 7.09
N PHE A 225 3.38 -16.12 7.91
CA PHE A 225 2.94 -16.56 9.24
C PHE A 225 2.19 -17.89 9.14
N SER A 226 1.25 -17.98 8.21
CA SER A 226 0.41 -19.18 8.03
C SER A 226 1.25 -20.39 7.62
N LEU A 227 2.18 -20.19 6.68
CA LEU A 227 3.13 -21.20 6.22
C LEU A 227 4.04 -21.69 7.36
N GLN A 228 4.61 -20.77 8.15
CA GLN A 228 5.52 -21.12 9.23
C GLN A 228 4.80 -21.85 10.38
N VAL A 229 3.56 -21.47 10.70
CA VAL A 229 2.74 -22.19 11.69
C VAL A 229 2.37 -23.58 11.17
N TYR A 230 2.01 -23.72 9.88
CA TYR A 230 1.69 -25.01 9.28
C TYR A 230 2.90 -25.95 9.26
N ILE A 231 4.07 -25.47 8.83
CA ILE A 231 5.32 -26.27 8.86
C ILE A 231 5.59 -26.73 10.29
N TRP A 232 5.42 -25.84 11.27
CA TRP A 232 5.60 -26.19 12.68
C TRP A 232 4.64 -27.29 13.17
N THR A 233 3.35 -27.22 12.83
CA THR A 233 2.37 -28.22 13.28
C THR A 233 2.57 -29.58 12.60
N VAL A 234 2.87 -29.60 11.30
CA VAL A 234 3.14 -30.84 10.54
C VAL A 234 4.44 -31.50 11.00
N GLN A 235 5.47 -30.71 11.28
CA GLN A 235 6.76 -31.21 11.74
C GLN A 235 6.71 -31.87 13.13
N ASN A 236 5.76 -31.47 13.99
CA ASN A 236 5.55 -32.13 15.29
C ASN A 236 4.90 -33.52 15.19
N ARG A 237 4.16 -33.80 14.12
CA ARG A 237 3.46 -35.08 13.87
C ARG A 237 4.37 -36.17 13.29
N THR A 238 5.41 -35.79 12.55
CA THR A 238 6.34 -36.72 11.87
C THR A 238 7.67 -36.85 12.64
N SER A 239 8.40 -37.97 12.46
CA SER A 239 9.68 -38.26 13.12
C SER A 239 10.85 -37.39 12.59
N ILE A 240 10.61 -36.11 12.31
CA ILE A 240 11.60 -35.06 11.99
C ILE A 240 12.11 -34.42 13.31
N ARG A 241 11.82 -35.05 14.44
CA ARG A 241 11.99 -34.55 15.81
C ARG A 241 13.47 -34.42 16.25
N PHE A 242 14.40 -35.06 15.54
CA PHE A 242 15.83 -35.08 15.89
C PHE A 242 16.67 -33.96 15.23
N PHE A 243 16.23 -33.40 14.10
CA PHE A 243 17.13 -32.64 13.21
C PHE A 243 17.21 -31.11 13.48
N LEU A 244 16.45 -30.57 14.44
CA LEU A 244 16.03 -29.16 14.39
C LEU A 244 16.04 -28.37 15.72
N LYS A 245 16.79 -28.80 16.75
CA LYS A 245 16.77 -28.17 18.09
C LYS A 245 17.01 -26.64 18.11
N ASN A 246 17.87 -26.11 17.24
CA ASN A 246 18.19 -24.67 17.19
C ASN A 246 17.28 -23.84 16.25
N PHE A 247 16.61 -24.48 15.30
CA PHE A 247 15.75 -23.79 14.32
C PHE A 247 14.36 -23.47 14.88
N HIS A 248 13.89 -24.25 15.86
CA HIS A 248 12.60 -24.01 16.51
C HIS A 248 12.52 -22.60 17.10
N TYR A 249 13.58 -22.12 17.76
CA TYR A 249 13.63 -20.76 18.32
C TYR A 249 13.50 -19.68 17.24
N MET A 250 14.21 -19.81 16.13
CA MET A 250 14.13 -18.86 15.01
C MET A 250 12.73 -18.85 14.38
N GLN A 251 12.09 -20.01 14.26
CA GLN A 251 10.74 -20.13 13.73
C GLN A 251 9.69 -19.50 14.67
N TYR A 252 9.81 -19.70 15.98
CA TYR A 252 8.93 -19.04 16.96
C TYR A 252 9.07 -17.52 16.93
N VAL A 253 10.30 -17.03 16.88
CA VAL A 253 10.58 -15.60 16.79
C VAL A 253 10.01 -15.03 15.49
N SER A 254 10.20 -15.72 14.36
CA SER A 254 9.66 -15.31 13.06
C SER A 254 8.12 -15.26 13.06
N ILE A 255 7.44 -16.30 13.57
CA ILE A 255 5.98 -16.33 13.70
C ILE A 255 5.47 -15.16 14.56
N ALA A 256 6.09 -14.94 15.72
CA ALA A 256 5.73 -13.84 16.61
C ALA A 256 5.98 -12.47 15.94
N PHE A 257 7.10 -12.35 15.23
CA PHE A 257 7.49 -11.14 14.55
C PHE A 257 6.54 -10.76 13.41
N SER A 258 6.16 -11.72 12.56
CA SER A 258 5.15 -11.51 11.50
C SER A 258 3.80 -11.10 12.08
N LEU A 259 3.39 -11.70 13.21
CA LEU A 259 2.13 -11.31 13.87
C LEU A 259 2.18 -9.88 14.43
N VAL A 260 3.29 -9.51 15.08
CA VAL A 260 3.50 -8.15 15.60
C VAL A 260 3.50 -7.13 14.46
N SER A 261 4.22 -7.41 13.37
CA SER A 261 4.30 -6.58 12.16
C SER A 261 2.93 -6.36 11.53
N LEU A 262 2.14 -7.44 11.37
CA LEU A 262 0.78 -7.37 10.86
C LEU A 262 -0.14 -6.52 11.74
N CYS A 263 -0.10 -6.71 13.06
CA CYS A 263 -0.93 -5.92 13.99
C CYS A 263 -0.51 -4.45 14.00
N TYR A 264 0.79 -4.20 13.97
CA TYR A 264 1.37 -2.86 13.91
C TYR A 264 0.96 -2.11 12.63
N SER A 265 1.06 -2.73 11.46
CA SER A 265 0.71 -2.08 10.19
C SER A 265 -0.77 -1.68 10.11
N VAL A 266 -1.67 -2.52 10.65
CA VAL A 266 -3.10 -2.20 10.79
C VAL A 266 -3.33 -0.98 11.68
N VAL A 267 -2.66 -0.93 12.84
CA VAL A 267 -2.78 0.22 13.76
C VAL A 267 -2.21 1.48 13.14
N SER A 268 -1.02 1.40 12.52
CA SER A 268 -0.37 2.52 11.86
C SER A 268 -1.24 3.11 10.75
N TYR A 269 -1.82 2.24 9.89
CA TYR A 269 -2.76 2.67 8.87
C TYR A 269 -4.00 3.33 9.48
N HIS A 270 -4.62 2.72 10.49
CA HIS A 270 -5.80 3.27 11.16
C HIS A 270 -5.52 4.64 11.79
N GLN A 271 -4.33 4.81 12.38
CA GLN A 271 -3.88 6.08 12.94
C GLN A 271 -3.79 7.15 11.84
N THR A 272 -3.13 6.84 10.71
CA THR A 272 -3.03 7.77 9.57
C THR A 272 -4.38 8.11 8.95
N LEU A 273 -5.34 7.19 9.00
CA LEU A 273 -6.71 7.41 8.53
C LEU A 273 -7.49 8.35 9.46
N ARG A 274 -7.39 8.15 10.78
CA ARG A 274 -8.06 9.04 11.76
C ARG A 274 -7.59 10.47 11.63
N TYR A 275 -6.30 10.68 11.41
CA TYR A 275 -5.73 12.00 11.20
C TYR A 275 -6.40 12.75 10.04
N THR A 276 -6.79 12.06 8.98
CA THR A 276 -7.49 12.70 7.84
C THR A 276 -8.87 13.26 8.19
N GLN A 277 -9.51 12.76 9.26
CA GLN A 277 -10.87 13.09 9.64
C GLN A 277 -10.87 14.31 10.58
N ARG A 278 -11.48 15.42 10.16
CA ARG A 278 -11.48 16.68 10.93
C ARG A 278 -12.13 16.56 12.32
N HIS A 279 -13.07 15.65 12.50
CA HIS A 279 -13.89 15.54 13.72
C HIS A 279 -13.41 14.49 14.72
N VAL A 280 -12.33 13.77 14.42
CA VAL A 280 -11.86 12.67 15.26
C VAL A 280 -10.62 13.09 16.03
N LEU A 281 -10.66 12.90 17.35
CA LEU A 281 -9.53 13.21 18.23
C LEU A 281 -8.27 12.43 17.81
N PRO A 282 -7.08 13.06 17.86
CA PRO A 282 -5.81 12.37 17.62
C PRO A 282 -5.59 11.26 18.66
N MET A 283 -4.87 10.20 18.26
CA MET A 283 -4.58 9.10 19.18
C MET A 283 -3.41 9.44 20.09
N ASN A 284 -3.67 9.48 21.39
CA ASN A 284 -2.63 9.53 22.41
C ASN A 284 -1.81 8.23 22.42
N PHE A 285 -0.60 8.27 22.97
CA PHE A 285 0.29 7.10 23.07
C PHE A 285 -0.36 5.90 23.76
N SER A 286 -1.05 6.12 24.88
CA SER A 286 -1.81 5.07 25.59
C SER A 286 -2.89 4.45 24.71
N ALA A 287 -3.58 5.26 23.89
CA ALA A 287 -4.58 4.76 22.95
C ALA A 287 -3.95 3.93 21.82
N CYS A 288 -2.73 4.26 21.39
CA CYS A 288 -1.96 3.47 20.43
C CYS A 288 -1.60 2.09 21.02
N ILE A 289 -1.08 2.04 22.25
CA ILE A 289 -0.76 0.77 22.93
C ILE A 289 -2.02 -0.06 23.15
N ALA A 290 -3.10 0.55 23.62
CA ALA A 290 -4.38 -0.14 23.82
C ALA A 290 -4.91 -0.72 22.49
N GLN A 291 -4.85 0.06 21.40
CA GLN A 291 -5.28 -0.41 20.09
C GLN A 291 -4.39 -1.54 19.56
N PHE A 292 -3.07 -1.44 19.73
CA PHE A 292 -2.14 -2.49 19.36
C PHE A 292 -2.40 -3.78 20.14
N THR A 293 -2.56 -3.68 21.46
CA THR A 293 -2.85 -4.84 22.33
C THR A 293 -4.18 -5.49 21.96
N TRP A 294 -5.21 -4.69 21.72
CA TRP A 294 -6.51 -5.16 21.23
C TRP A 294 -6.38 -5.89 19.89
N ARG A 295 -5.63 -5.32 18.94
CA ARG A 295 -5.41 -5.93 17.61
C ARG A 295 -4.60 -7.21 17.70
N LEU A 296 -3.58 -7.26 18.58
CA LEU A 296 -2.80 -8.46 18.84
C LEU A 296 -3.67 -9.58 19.40
N GLY A 297 -4.50 -9.29 20.41
CA GLY A 297 -5.40 -10.27 21.00
C GLY A 297 -6.48 -10.76 20.04
N THR A 298 -7.12 -9.86 19.30
CA THR A 298 -8.21 -10.22 18.37
C THR A 298 -7.72 -10.86 17.07
N THR A 299 -6.67 -10.33 16.45
CA THR A 299 -6.15 -10.83 15.17
C THR A 299 -5.30 -12.09 15.40
N GLY A 300 -4.44 -12.09 16.41
CA GLY A 300 -3.58 -13.23 16.74
C GLY A 300 -4.37 -14.48 17.11
N SER A 301 -5.36 -14.35 18.01
CA SER A 301 -6.21 -15.50 18.39
C SER A 301 -6.96 -16.09 17.18
N ARG A 302 -7.52 -15.24 16.31
CA ARG A 302 -8.21 -15.68 15.09
C ARG A 302 -7.29 -16.42 14.13
N LEU A 303 -6.10 -15.89 13.87
CA LEU A 303 -5.14 -16.54 12.99
C LEU A 303 -4.70 -17.89 13.55
N LEU A 304 -4.37 -17.96 14.84
CA LEU A 304 -3.97 -19.22 15.49
C LEU A 304 -5.08 -20.27 15.47
N VAL A 305 -6.33 -19.90 15.82
CA VAL A 305 -7.47 -20.83 15.79
C VAL A 305 -7.73 -21.34 14.38
N ILE A 306 -7.59 -20.49 13.35
CA ILE A 306 -7.70 -20.91 11.95
C ILE A 306 -6.61 -21.92 11.61
N MET A 307 -5.33 -21.64 11.93
CA MET A 307 -4.22 -22.54 11.61
C MET A 307 -4.32 -23.89 12.33
N PHE A 308 -4.72 -23.89 13.60
CA PHE A 308 -4.93 -25.12 14.36
C PHE A 308 -6.12 -25.92 13.82
N SER A 309 -7.24 -25.25 13.53
CA SER A 309 -8.42 -25.89 12.92
C SER A 309 -8.09 -26.49 11.54
N LEU A 310 -7.27 -25.80 10.75
CA LEU A 310 -6.84 -26.25 9.44
C LEU A 310 -5.97 -27.51 9.52
N THR A 311 -5.14 -27.62 10.56
CA THR A 311 -4.32 -28.82 10.82
C THR A 311 -5.17 -30.01 11.27
N ALA A 312 -6.27 -29.77 11.99
CA ALA A 312 -7.14 -30.84 12.50
C ALA A 312 -8.22 -31.28 11.50
N TYR A 313 -8.86 -30.33 10.82
CA TYR A 313 -9.99 -30.54 9.91
C TYR A 313 -9.83 -29.65 8.66
N PRO A 314 -8.93 -30.00 7.72
CA PRO A 314 -8.59 -29.13 6.59
C PRO A 314 -9.80 -28.81 5.72
N TYR A 315 -10.54 -29.83 5.26
CA TYR A 315 -11.68 -29.64 4.36
C TYR A 315 -12.83 -28.83 4.98
N ALA A 316 -13.23 -29.15 6.22
CA ALA A 316 -14.30 -28.43 6.91
C ALA A 316 -13.92 -26.96 7.16
N THR A 317 -12.70 -26.73 7.64
CA THR A 317 -12.18 -25.37 7.91
C THR A 317 -12.13 -24.55 6.61
N MET A 318 -11.72 -25.16 5.51
CA MET A 318 -11.66 -24.53 4.19
C MET A 318 -13.04 -24.11 3.67
N ILE A 319 -14.04 -24.99 3.77
CA ILE A 319 -15.42 -24.66 3.39
C ILE A 319 -15.95 -23.50 4.23
N ILE A 320 -15.73 -23.52 5.54
CA ILE A 320 -16.17 -22.45 6.45
C ILE A 320 -15.48 -21.12 6.10
N ILE A 321 -14.17 -21.14 5.83
CA ILE A 321 -13.41 -19.94 5.42
C ILE A 321 -13.93 -19.40 4.09
N ALA A 322 -14.13 -20.26 3.10
CA ALA A 322 -14.63 -19.88 1.78
C ALA A 322 -16.05 -19.30 1.86
N PHE A 323 -16.92 -19.92 2.66
CA PHE A 323 -18.27 -19.42 2.91
C PHE A 323 -18.26 -18.07 3.62
N HIS A 324 -17.48 -17.95 4.71
CA HIS A 324 -17.31 -16.68 5.41
C HIS A 324 -16.76 -15.58 4.50
N TRP A 325 -15.80 -15.92 3.63
CA TRP A 325 -15.26 -15.01 2.64
C TRP A 325 -16.33 -14.54 1.65
N ALA A 326 -17.10 -15.45 1.06
CA ALA A 326 -18.18 -15.12 0.15
C ALA A 326 -19.22 -14.20 0.81
N LEU A 327 -19.60 -14.49 2.06
CA LEU A 327 -20.49 -13.62 2.85
C LEU A 327 -19.91 -12.22 3.07
N MET A 328 -18.62 -12.10 3.39
CA MET A 328 -17.98 -10.79 3.57
C MET A 328 -17.94 -10.00 2.26
N ILE A 329 -17.71 -10.66 1.12
CA ILE A 329 -17.76 -10.00 -0.20
C ILE A 329 -19.17 -9.52 -0.52
N ILE A 330 -20.18 -10.37 -0.35
CA ILE A 330 -21.59 -10.01 -0.58
C ILE A 330 -21.98 -8.83 0.31
N TRP A 331 -21.60 -8.87 1.59
CA TRP A 331 -21.83 -7.77 2.52
C TRP A 331 -21.19 -6.46 2.04
N LEU A 332 -19.93 -6.50 1.61
CA LEU A 332 -19.21 -5.32 1.12
C LEU A 332 -19.84 -4.76 -0.17
N MET A 333 -20.20 -5.61 -1.12
CA MET A 333 -20.91 -5.20 -2.34
C MET A 333 -22.24 -4.54 -1.97
N THR A 334 -22.97 -5.11 -1.01
CA THR A 334 -24.25 -4.57 -0.54
C THR A 334 -24.07 -3.20 0.11
N GLN A 335 -23.03 -3.02 0.94
CA GLN A 335 -22.71 -1.72 1.55
C GLN A 335 -22.38 -0.65 0.50
N GLN A 336 -21.63 -1.00 -0.54
CA GLN A 336 -21.30 -0.08 -1.62
C GLN A 336 -22.53 0.32 -2.45
N ILE A 337 -23.38 -0.64 -2.78
CA ILE A 337 -24.62 -0.41 -3.53
C ILE A 337 -25.59 0.47 -2.74
N ILE A 338 -25.75 0.22 -1.44
CA ILE A 338 -26.67 0.97 -0.58
C ILE A 338 -26.17 2.39 -0.31
N LYS A 339 -24.85 2.60 -0.18
CA LYS A 339 -24.32 3.92 0.22
C LYS A 339 -24.23 4.93 -0.92
N HIS A 340 -24.09 4.54 -2.19
CA HIS A 340 -23.97 5.52 -3.29
C HIS A 340 -24.35 4.99 -4.69
N PRO A 341 -25.53 5.34 -5.26
CA PRO A 341 -25.73 5.30 -6.71
C PRO A 341 -25.11 6.50 -7.47
N LEU A 342 -24.62 7.54 -6.79
CA LEU A 342 -24.34 8.86 -7.43
C LEU A 342 -23.12 9.63 -6.88
N LYS A 343 -21.99 8.96 -6.57
CA LYS A 343 -20.72 9.66 -6.30
C LYS A 343 -19.48 8.84 -6.62
N LEU A 344 -19.21 8.68 -7.91
CA LEU A 344 -18.13 7.85 -8.45
C LEU A 344 -16.70 8.42 -8.32
N MET A 345 -16.43 9.49 -7.56
CA MET A 345 -15.08 10.11 -7.59
C MET A 345 -14.60 10.84 -6.32
N SER A 346 -15.04 10.51 -5.10
CA SER A 346 -14.55 11.28 -3.93
C SER A 346 -14.21 10.54 -2.64
N ASN A 347 -13.96 9.23 -2.64
CA ASN A 347 -13.50 8.56 -1.42
C ASN A 347 -12.54 7.41 -1.71
N GLU A 348 -11.26 7.75 -1.93
CA GLU A 348 -10.14 6.80 -1.78
C GLU A 348 -10.19 6.07 -0.41
N GLN A 349 -10.78 6.74 0.59
CA GLN A 349 -11.00 6.25 1.96
C GLN A 349 -11.77 4.91 2.05
N GLU A 350 -12.79 4.71 1.21
CA GLU A 350 -13.67 3.54 1.28
C GLU A 350 -13.14 2.39 0.40
N GLN A 351 -12.50 2.71 -0.73
CA GLN A 351 -11.77 1.72 -1.53
C GLN A 351 -10.60 1.11 -0.76
N ILE A 352 -9.87 1.89 0.04
CA ILE A 352 -8.71 1.38 0.78
C ILE A 352 -9.13 0.51 1.99
N SER A 353 -10.24 0.83 2.65
CA SER A 353 -10.87 -0.04 3.66
C SER A 353 -11.30 -1.38 3.05
N LEU A 354 -11.89 -1.36 1.85
CA LEU A 354 -12.27 -2.55 1.09
C LEU A 354 -11.06 -3.37 0.63
N ILE A 355 -10.00 -2.72 0.17
CA ILE A 355 -8.72 -3.32 -0.21
C ILE A 355 -8.08 -3.97 1.02
N GLY A 356 -7.95 -3.28 2.16
CA GLY A 356 -7.40 -3.87 3.38
C GLY A 356 -8.17 -5.11 3.87
N LEU A 357 -9.50 -5.11 3.78
CA LEU A 357 -10.34 -6.29 4.09
C LEU A 357 -10.27 -7.38 3.01
N SER A 358 -10.13 -7.04 1.74
CA SER A 358 -10.01 -8.00 0.63
C SER A 358 -8.61 -8.65 0.60
N PHE A 359 -7.56 -7.90 0.91
CA PHE A 359 -6.18 -8.37 1.00
C PHE A 359 -5.94 -9.22 2.27
N CYS A 360 -6.60 -8.90 3.39
CA CYS A 360 -6.70 -9.79 4.56
C CYS A 360 -7.30 -11.17 4.20
N GLN A 361 -8.08 -11.24 3.13
CA GLN A 361 -8.67 -12.47 2.63
C GLN A 361 -7.84 -13.11 1.49
N LEU A 362 -6.98 -12.37 0.78
CA LEU A 362 -5.94 -12.94 -0.10
C LEU A 362 -4.91 -13.76 0.69
N GLY A 363 -4.59 -13.38 1.92
CA GLY A 363 -3.82 -14.22 2.83
C GLY A 363 -4.50 -15.58 3.10
N LYS A 364 -5.84 -15.63 3.06
CA LYS A 364 -6.62 -16.89 3.16
C LYS A 364 -6.68 -17.65 1.83
N ALA A 365 -6.69 -16.97 0.68
CA ALA A 365 -6.55 -17.62 -0.62
C ALA A 365 -5.16 -18.28 -0.79
N SER A 366 -4.11 -17.67 -0.23
CA SER A 366 -2.76 -18.25 -0.15
C SER A 366 -2.74 -19.54 0.68
N LEU A 367 -3.59 -19.62 1.71
CA LEU A 367 -3.86 -20.82 2.50
C LEU A 367 -4.54 -21.93 1.68
N CYS A 368 -5.47 -21.56 0.78
CA CYS A 368 -6.10 -22.50 -0.13
C CYS A 368 -5.11 -23.08 -1.16
N ILE A 369 -4.19 -22.26 -1.66
CA ILE A 369 -3.12 -22.68 -2.56
C ILE A 369 -2.19 -23.66 -1.83
N LEU A 370 -1.79 -23.34 -0.59
CA LEU A 370 -0.93 -24.18 0.25
C LEU A 370 -1.47 -25.62 0.42
N ILE A 371 -2.80 -25.81 0.51
CA ILE A 371 -3.41 -27.13 0.71
C ILE A 371 -3.77 -27.82 -0.61
N SER A 372 -4.13 -27.09 -1.65
CA SER A 372 -4.30 -27.67 -2.99
C SER A 372 -3.01 -28.34 -3.51
N PHE A 373 -1.86 -27.89 -3.01
CA PHE A 373 -0.56 -28.55 -3.19
C PHE A 373 -0.26 -29.65 -2.16
N SER A 374 -0.78 -29.57 -0.93
CA SER A 374 -0.65 -30.62 0.09
C SER A 374 -1.38 -31.91 -0.30
N ASP A 375 -2.53 -31.83 -0.98
CA ASP A 375 -3.29 -33.00 -1.44
C ASP A 375 -2.64 -33.72 -2.65
N ARG A 376 -1.56 -33.17 -3.23
CA ARG A 376 -0.85 -33.75 -4.38
C ARG A 376 0.49 -34.42 -4.04
N LEU A 377 0.85 -34.52 -2.77
CA LEU A 377 2.09 -35.19 -2.36
C LEU A 377 1.74 -36.44 -1.51
N PRO A 378 2.31 -37.61 -1.85
CA PRO A 378 1.99 -38.90 -1.23
C PRO A 378 2.38 -38.99 0.24
#